data_AF-A0A534RMS0-F1
#
_entry.id   AF-A0A534RMS0-F1
#
_cell.length_a   1.000
_cell.length_b   1.000
_cell.length_c   1.000
_cell.angle_alpha   90.00
_cell.angle_beta   90.00
_cell.angle_gamma   90.00
#
_symmetry.space_group_name_H-M   'P 1'
#
loop_
_entity.id
_entity.type
_entity.pdbx_description
1 polymer ?
#
loop_
_entity_poly.entity_id
_entity_poly.type
_entity_poly.pdbx_seq_one_letter_code
_entity_poly.pdbx_strand_id
1 'polypeptide(L)'
;MTAHGFVLFDTAIGRCGIAWGGRGVVGVQLPEAREPETRARVLQRFPGAREAAPPPDVQRAVDGITALLRGEASDLSAVALDMERVSPFHRRVYQVARTIPPGATLSYGDIAAHLGARGLARAVGQALGRNPFAIVVPCHRVLAAGGKAGGFSANGGITTKLRLLSLEGAHANRRAEFVDGDGAFGFDPSVAIEHLRASDAALARLIDAVGPFRMQLKKTSGIFAMLAEAIVYQQLTAKAAATIFARVCALFPRAHEGPTAEKMLRISDEKLRAAGLSRAKLLALRDLARRAGGGEIPTLTEVRRMEDEAIVERLTQVRGIGRWTVEMLLIFRLGRPDVLPADDYGIRKGFAIAFKKRELPAPRDVERRGARWKPYRTVASWYLWRAVELAKK
;
A
#
# COMPACT_ATOMS: atom_id res chain seq x y z
N MET A 1 24.17 -24.87 -10.04
CA MET A 1 23.43 -25.89 -10.79
C MET A 1 23.83 -25.73 -12.24
N THR A 2 24.20 -26.80 -12.94
CA THR A 2 24.48 -26.73 -14.38
C THR A 2 23.16 -26.83 -15.13
N ALA A 3 22.53 -25.69 -15.38
CA ALA A 3 21.44 -25.63 -16.35
C ALA A 3 22.02 -25.94 -17.74
N HIS A 4 21.30 -26.71 -18.55
CA HIS A 4 21.62 -26.91 -19.95
C HIS A 4 20.85 -25.93 -20.84
N GLY A 5 19.61 -25.61 -20.46
CA GLY A 5 18.74 -24.71 -21.20
C GLY A 5 17.98 -23.73 -20.31
N PHE A 6 17.55 -22.62 -20.89
CA PHE A 6 16.54 -21.73 -20.32
C PHE A 6 15.62 -21.16 -21.41
N VAL A 7 14.47 -20.63 -21.00
CA VAL A 7 13.57 -19.87 -21.87
C VAL A 7 12.91 -18.75 -21.10
N LEU A 8 12.63 -17.63 -21.78
CA LEU A 8 11.81 -16.54 -21.26
C LEU A 8 10.40 -16.59 -21.85
N PHE A 9 9.39 -16.47 -21.01
CA PHE A 9 7.98 -16.62 -21.39
C PHE A 9 7.10 -15.56 -20.73
N ASP A 10 6.02 -15.19 -21.41
CA ASP A 10 5.12 -14.11 -20.98
C ASP A 10 4.10 -14.57 -19.94
N THR A 11 3.88 -13.74 -18.93
CA THR A 11 2.90 -13.97 -17.86
C THR A 11 2.17 -12.67 -17.51
N ALA A 12 1.08 -12.74 -16.74
CA ALA A 12 0.30 -11.55 -16.37
C ALA A 12 1.06 -10.56 -15.44
N ILE A 13 2.21 -10.96 -14.91
CA ILE A 13 3.06 -10.12 -14.05
C ILE A 13 4.35 -9.66 -14.74
N GLY A 14 4.53 -9.98 -16.02
CA GLY A 14 5.73 -9.69 -16.80
C GLY A 14 6.39 -10.96 -17.36
N ARG A 15 7.56 -10.80 -17.99
CA ARG A 15 8.27 -11.90 -18.63
C ARG A 15 9.14 -12.67 -17.64
N CYS A 16 8.75 -13.90 -17.35
CA CYS A 16 9.44 -14.82 -16.45
C CYS A 16 10.52 -15.61 -17.20
N GLY A 17 11.41 -16.25 -16.46
CA GLY A 17 12.36 -17.23 -16.99
C GLY A 17 12.26 -18.57 -16.28
N ILE A 18 12.50 -19.65 -16.99
CA ILE A 18 12.67 -21.00 -16.41
C ILE A 18 13.94 -21.63 -16.98
N ALA A 19 14.72 -22.29 -16.12
CA ALA A 19 15.94 -22.98 -16.48
C ALA A 19 15.87 -24.45 -16.05
N TRP A 20 16.45 -25.33 -16.85
CA TRP A 20 16.42 -26.78 -16.63
C TRP A 20 17.78 -27.45 -16.87
N GLY A 21 17.97 -28.60 -16.23
CA GLY A 21 19.09 -29.52 -16.45
C GLY A 21 18.57 -30.92 -16.82
N GLY A 22 19.44 -31.94 -16.84
CA GLY A 22 19.06 -33.30 -17.23
C GLY A 22 18.10 -34.01 -16.26
N ARG A 23 17.87 -33.47 -15.06
CA ARG A 23 17.02 -34.05 -14.01
C ARG A 23 15.75 -33.25 -13.73
N GLY A 24 15.49 -32.18 -14.50
CA GLY A 24 14.31 -31.32 -14.36
C GLY A 24 14.66 -29.84 -14.20
N VAL A 25 13.70 -29.07 -13.67
CA VAL A 25 13.80 -27.62 -13.49
C VAL A 25 14.84 -27.29 -12.42
N VAL A 26 15.81 -26.45 -12.76
CA VAL A 26 16.86 -25.96 -11.83
C VAL A 26 16.55 -24.57 -11.27
N GLY A 27 15.61 -23.85 -11.89
CA GLY A 27 15.09 -22.63 -11.29
C GLY A 27 14.05 -21.90 -12.12
N VAL A 28 13.30 -21.05 -11.43
CA VAL A 28 12.33 -20.11 -11.98
C VAL A 28 12.76 -18.70 -11.58
N GLN A 29 12.67 -17.77 -12.52
CA GLN A 29 12.98 -16.36 -12.36
C GLN A 29 11.72 -15.54 -12.60
N LEU A 30 11.27 -14.85 -11.56
CA LEU A 30 10.21 -13.85 -11.67
C LEU A 30 10.70 -12.61 -12.42
N PRO A 31 9.80 -11.81 -13.02
CA PRO A 31 10.18 -10.72 -13.90
C PRO A 31 10.93 -9.62 -13.16
N GLU A 32 12.00 -9.13 -13.77
CA GLU A 32 12.60 -7.83 -13.43
C GLU A 32 11.81 -6.70 -14.10
N ALA A 33 12.26 -5.44 -14.01
CA ALA A 33 11.52 -4.32 -14.58
C ALA A 33 11.45 -4.39 -16.12
N ARG A 34 12.46 -4.98 -16.76
CA ARG A 34 12.53 -5.18 -18.22
C ARG A 34 13.03 -6.58 -18.57
N GLU A 35 12.62 -7.08 -19.74
CA GLU A 35 13.04 -8.41 -20.23
C GLU A 35 14.56 -8.63 -20.27
N PRO A 36 15.40 -7.68 -20.72
CA PRO A 36 16.85 -7.83 -20.69
C PRO A 36 17.43 -8.03 -19.28
N GLU A 37 16.78 -7.46 -18.25
CA GLU A 37 17.20 -7.62 -16.85
C GLU A 37 16.82 -9.00 -16.32
N THR A 38 15.62 -9.49 -16.64
CA THR A 38 15.22 -10.88 -16.34
C THR A 38 16.20 -11.86 -16.98
N ARG A 39 16.52 -11.65 -18.26
CA ARG A 39 17.51 -12.46 -19.01
C ARG A 39 18.87 -12.47 -18.33
N ALA A 40 19.41 -11.28 -18.04
CA ALA A 40 20.71 -11.13 -17.39
C ALA A 40 20.73 -11.85 -16.03
N ARG A 41 19.63 -11.81 -15.28
CA ARG A 41 19.53 -12.49 -13.99
C ARG A 41 19.44 -14.01 -14.09
N VAL A 42 18.75 -14.54 -15.10
CA VAL A 42 18.79 -15.99 -15.40
C VAL A 42 20.22 -16.42 -15.70
N LEU A 43 20.93 -15.71 -16.58
CA LEU A 43 22.32 -16.02 -16.93
C LEU A 43 23.29 -15.82 -15.76
N GLN A 44 23.07 -14.82 -14.90
CA GLN A 44 23.86 -14.65 -13.68
C GLN A 44 23.70 -15.84 -12.72
N ARG A 45 22.49 -16.38 -12.59
CA ARG A 45 22.20 -17.55 -11.75
C ARG A 45 22.68 -18.85 -12.40
N PHE A 46 22.69 -18.91 -13.73
CA PHE A 46 23.03 -20.09 -14.52
C PHE A 46 23.97 -19.74 -15.69
N PRO A 47 25.27 -19.46 -15.43
CA PRO A 47 26.20 -18.90 -16.43
C PRO A 47 26.49 -19.77 -17.66
N GLY A 48 26.09 -21.05 -17.64
CA GLY A 48 26.25 -21.98 -18.76
C GLY A 48 24.94 -22.35 -19.49
N ALA A 49 23.81 -21.78 -19.07
CA ALA A 49 22.51 -22.06 -19.70
C ALA A 49 22.44 -21.45 -21.10
N ARG A 50 21.91 -22.19 -22.08
CA ARG A 50 21.64 -21.66 -23.43
C ARG A 50 20.14 -21.44 -23.60
N GLU A 51 19.76 -20.37 -24.27
CA GLU A 51 18.35 -20.18 -24.60
C GLU A 51 17.93 -21.24 -25.64
N ALA A 52 16.87 -21.99 -25.35
CA ALA A 52 16.41 -23.08 -26.20
C ALA A 52 14.92 -23.33 -26.00
N ALA A 53 14.30 -24.11 -26.90
CA ALA A 53 12.94 -24.59 -26.67
C ALA A 53 12.91 -25.53 -25.44
N PRO A 54 11.95 -25.37 -24.52
CA PRO A 54 11.86 -26.23 -23.35
C PRO A 54 11.44 -27.66 -23.75
N PRO A 55 12.03 -28.70 -23.13
CA PRO A 55 11.55 -30.07 -23.25
C PRO A 55 10.08 -30.21 -22.78
N PRO A 56 9.35 -31.28 -23.16
CA PRO A 56 7.91 -31.40 -22.89
C PRO A 56 7.50 -31.27 -21.41
N ASP A 57 8.31 -31.77 -20.48
CA ASP A 57 8.09 -31.66 -19.05
C ASP A 57 8.28 -30.22 -18.54
N VAL A 58 9.27 -29.50 -19.06
CA VAL A 58 9.49 -28.09 -18.75
C VAL A 58 8.41 -27.21 -19.37
N GLN A 59 7.94 -27.53 -20.59
CA GLN A 59 6.85 -26.81 -21.24
C GLN A 59 5.56 -26.90 -20.41
N ARG A 60 5.22 -28.09 -19.88
CA ARG A 60 4.08 -28.22 -18.94
C ARG A 60 4.22 -27.33 -17.70
N ALA A 61 5.43 -27.16 -17.19
CA ALA A 61 5.68 -26.24 -16.07
C ALA A 61 5.47 -24.78 -16.48
N VAL A 62 5.92 -24.37 -17.68
CA VAL A 62 5.67 -23.04 -18.24
C VAL A 62 4.18 -22.76 -18.36
N ASP A 63 3.41 -23.71 -18.91
CA ASP A 63 1.97 -23.57 -19.12
C ASP A 63 1.24 -23.44 -17.78
N GLY A 64 1.57 -24.29 -16.80
CA GLY A 64 0.95 -24.25 -15.48
C GLY A 64 1.29 -23.00 -14.67
N ILE A 65 2.53 -22.50 -14.76
CA ILE A 65 2.91 -21.20 -14.16
C ILE A 65 2.12 -20.07 -14.82
N THR A 66 2.00 -20.09 -16.15
CA THR A 66 1.26 -19.06 -16.90
C THR A 66 -0.21 -19.03 -16.52
N ALA A 67 -0.85 -20.20 -16.41
CA ALA A 67 -2.23 -20.34 -15.96
C ALA A 67 -2.43 -19.79 -14.53
N LEU A 68 -1.60 -20.21 -13.56
CA LEU A 68 -1.67 -19.70 -12.18
C LEU A 68 -1.53 -18.18 -12.10
N LEU A 69 -0.61 -17.61 -12.87
CA LEU A 69 -0.40 -16.17 -12.86
C LEU A 69 -1.52 -15.39 -13.55
N ARG A 70 -2.41 -16.05 -14.31
CA ARG A 70 -3.67 -15.48 -14.81
C ARG A 70 -4.85 -15.65 -13.83
N GLY A 71 -4.62 -16.33 -12.70
CA GLY A 71 -5.65 -16.67 -11.73
C GLY A 71 -6.42 -17.95 -12.06
N GLU A 72 -5.94 -18.75 -13.01
CA GLU A 72 -6.53 -20.04 -13.37
C GLU A 72 -5.97 -21.15 -12.44
N ALA A 73 -6.78 -22.18 -12.19
CA ALA A 73 -6.33 -23.31 -11.39
C ALA A 73 -5.32 -24.18 -12.18
N SER A 74 -4.13 -24.38 -11.61
CA SER A 74 -3.14 -25.33 -12.14
C SER A 74 -2.36 -25.99 -11.00
N ASP A 75 -2.08 -27.28 -11.15
CA ASP A 75 -1.25 -28.03 -10.20
C ASP A 75 0.19 -28.17 -10.72
N LEU A 76 1.13 -27.64 -9.94
CA LEU A 76 2.57 -27.71 -10.21
C LEU A 76 3.29 -28.75 -9.33
N SER A 77 2.56 -29.53 -8.54
CA SER A 77 3.12 -30.53 -7.61
C SER A 77 3.90 -31.65 -8.34
N ALA A 78 3.56 -31.94 -9.60
CA ALA A 78 4.20 -32.95 -10.43
C ALA A 78 5.47 -32.47 -11.15
N VAL A 79 5.79 -31.17 -11.12
CA VAL A 79 6.99 -30.64 -11.78
C VAL A 79 8.25 -31.24 -11.13
N ALA A 80 9.12 -31.84 -11.96
CA ALA A 80 10.40 -32.38 -11.52
C ALA A 80 11.39 -31.23 -11.23
N LEU A 81 11.92 -31.19 -10.00
CA LEU A 81 12.87 -30.18 -9.53
C LEU A 81 14.23 -30.83 -9.33
N ASP A 82 15.28 -30.29 -9.94
CA ASP A 82 16.65 -30.71 -9.63
C ASP A 82 17.07 -30.09 -8.29
N MET A 83 16.95 -30.90 -7.25
CA MET A 83 17.28 -30.50 -5.87
C MET A 83 18.70 -30.93 -5.44
N GLU A 84 19.57 -31.41 -6.33
CA GLU A 84 20.87 -32.00 -5.96
C GLU A 84 21.68 -31.11 -5.00
N ARG A 85 21.76 -29.80 -5.28
CA ARG A 85 22.50 -28.82 -4.47
C ARG A 85 21.65 -28.13 -3.38
N VAL A 86 20.41 -28.56 -3.19
CA VAL A 86 19.53 -28.08 -2.13
C VAL A 86 19.75 -28.92 -0.88
N SER A 87 20.00 -28.28 0.27
CA SER A 87 20.24 -28.98 1.54
C SER A 87 19.04 -29.85 1.94
N PRO A 88 19.26 -30.97 2.65
CA PRO A 88 18.16 -31.86 3.07
C PRO A 88 17.03 -31.12 3.82
N PHE A 89 17.40 -30.15 4.67
CA PHE A 89 16.41 -29.33 5.38
C PHE A 89 15.57 -28.46 4.43
N HIS A 90 16.19 -27.78 3.46
CA HIS A 90 15.44 -26.97 2.48
C HIS A 90 14.53 -27.84 1.61
N ARG A 91 14.96 -29.04 1.21
CA ARG A 91 14.12 -29.97 0.44
C ARG A 91 12.82 -30.30 1.18
N ARG A 92 12.91 -30.60 2.48
CA ARG A 92 11.71 -30.85 3.31
C ARG A 92 10.82 -29.62 3.44
N VAL A 93 11.39 -28.42 3.61
CA VAL A 93 10.63 -27.16 3.61
C VAL A 93 9.89 -26.96 2.28
N TYR A 94 10.56 -27.21 1.15
CA TYR A 94 9.96 -27.05 -0.17
C TYR A 94 8.85 -28.08 -0.42
N GLN A 95 9.02 -29.33 0.04
CA GLN A 95 7.97 -30.34 -0.02
C GLN A 95 6.70 -29.88 0.71
N VAL A 96 6.81 -29.37 1.94
CA VAL A 96 5.67 -28.83 2.67
C VAL A 96 5.08 -27.60 1.97
N ALA A 97 5.91 -26.68 1.47
CA ALA A 97 5.40 -25.50 0.76
C ALA A 97 4.60 -25.87 -0.50
N ARG A 98 4.96 -26.95 -1.20
CA ARG A 98 4.25 -27.43 -2.39
C ARG A 98 2.88 -28.05 -2.08
N THR A 99 2.58 -28.39 -0.83
CA THR A 99 1.25 -28.89 -0.45
C THR A 99 0.24 -27.77 -0.20
N ILE A 100 0.67 -26.51 -0.22
CA ILE A 100 -0.21 -25.36 0.01
C ILE A 100 -0.95 -25.05 -1.30
N PRO A 101 -2.28 -25.26 -1.39
CA PRO A 101 -3.01 -25.01 -2.63
C PRO A 101 -3.09 -23.51 -2.95
N PRO A 102 -3.31 -23.12 -4.22
CA PRO A 102 -3.68 -21.74 -4.57
C PRO A 102 -4.88 -21.29 -3.72
N GLY A 103 -4.89 -20.03 -3.28
CA GLY A 103 -5.94 -19.51 -2.40
C GLY A 103 -5.71 -19.77 -0.91
N ALA A 104 -4.80 -20.68 -0.54
CA ALA A 104 -4.47 -20.98 0.86
C ALA A 104 -3.11 -20.43 1.26
N THR A 105 -2.92 -20.26 2.58
CA THR A 105 -1.64 -19.83 3.15
C THR A 105 -1.30 -20.61 4.41
N LEU A 106 0.00 -20.78 4.67
CA LEU A 106 0.53 -21.28 5.94
C LEU A 106 1.53 -20.27 6.50
N SER A 107 1.73 -20.25 7.81
CA SER A 107 2.82 -19.48 8.40
C SER A 107 4.15 -20.25 8.37
N TYR A 108 5.28 -19.54 8.51
CA TYR A 108 6.58 -20.18 8.76
C TYR A 108 6.55 -21.10 9.98
N GLY A 109 5.74 -20.75 10.99
CA GLY A 109 5.53 -21.58 12.18
C GLY A 109 4.75 -22.85 11.88
N ASP A 110 3.74 -22.78 11.02
CA ASP A 110 2.96 -23.95 10.60
C ASP A 110 3.84 -24.93 9.83
N ILE A 111 4.65 -24.45 8.89
CA ILE A 111 5.62 -25.32 8.18
C ILE A 111 6.63 -25.92 9.16
N ALA A 112 7.14 -25.15 10.12
CA ALA A 112 8.05 -25.68 11.15
C ALA A 112 7.38 -26.78 12.00
N ALA A 113 6.09 -26.64 12.30
CA ALA A 113 5.31 -27.65 13.01
C ALA A 113 5.12 -28.93 12.16
N HIS A 114 4.86 -28.82 10.85
CA HIS A 114 4.78 -29.96 9.93
C HIS A 114 6.12 -30.71 9.83
N LEU A 115 7.24 -30.01 10.04
CA LEU A 115 8.59 -30.59 10.07
C LEU A 115 8.97 -31.20 11.43
N GLY A 116 8.05 -31.21 12.41
CA GLY A 116 8.25 -31.83 13.72
C GLY A 116 9.03 -30.99 14.73
N ALA A 117 9.27 -29.69 14.47
CA ALA A 117 10.06 -28.84 15.36
C ALA A 117 9.50 -27.42 15.47
N ARG A 118 8.65 -27.21 16.49
CA ARG A 118 8.13 -25.88 16.87
C ARG A 118 9.31 -25.03 17.36
N GLY A 119 9.73 -24.05 16.55
CA GLY A 119 10.91 -23.21 16.81
C GLY A 119 11.77 -22.95 15.57
N LEU A 120 11.59 -23.73 14.49
CA LEU A 120 12.37 -23.57 13.26
C LEU A 120 11.83 -22.51 12.29
N ALA A 121 10.87 -21.67 12.68
CA ALA A 121 10.24 -20.69 11.78
C ALA A 121 11.26 -19.78 11.06
N ARG A 122 12.31 -19.34 11.77
CA ARG A 122 13.39 -18.54 11.17
C ARG A 122 14.18 -19.32 10.13
N ALA A 123 14.50 -20.59 10.40
CA ALA A 123 15.20 -21.46 9.47
C ALA A 123 14.35 -21.78 8.23
N VAL A 124 13.05 -21.99 8.41
CA VAL A 124 12.08 -22.13 7.30
C VAL A 124 12.08 -20.86 6.43
N GLY A 125 12.04 -19.67 7.04
CA GLY A 125 12.12 -18.41 6.31
C GLY A 125 13.41 -18.27 5.49
N GLN A 126 14.56 -18.65 6.05
CA GLN A 126 15.84 -18.66 5.33
C GLN A 126 15.86 -19.66 4.16
N ALA A 127 15.26 -20.85 4.35
CA ALA A 127 15.13 -21.86 3.31
C ALA A 127 14.29 -21.33 2.13
N LEU A 128 13.13 -20.72 2.42
CA LEU A 128 12.23 -20.15 1.41
C LEU A 128 12.81 -18.89 0.74
N GLY A 129 13.58 -18.08 1.46
CA GLY A 129 14.30 -16.93 0.88
C GLY A 129 15.37 -17.33 -0.13
N ARG A 130 15.87 -18.56 -0.04
CA ARG A 130 16.83 -19.19 -0.97
C ARG A 130 16.16 -20.10 -2.01
N ASN A 131 14.82 -20.11 -2.09
CA ASN A 131 14.07 -20.95 -3.02
C ASN A 131 14.41 -20.58 -4.48
N PRO A 132 15.02 -21.48 -5.26
CA PRO A 132 15.32 -21.20 -6.65
C PRO A 132 14.12 -21.45 -7.59
N PHE A 133 13.05 -22.08 -7.09
CA PHE A 133 11.91 -22.60 -7.85
C PHE A 133 10.63 -21.78 -7.59
N ALA A 134 10.70 -20.45 -7.66
CA ALA A 134 9.52 -19.61 -7.41
C ALA A 134 8.28 -20.07 -8.21
N ILE A 135 7.08 -19.88 -7.63
CA ILE A 135 5.78 -20.38 -8.13
C ILE A 135 5.62 -21.91 -8.04
N VAL A 136 6.57 -22.71 -8.53
CA VAL A 136 6.53 -24.18 -8.42
C VAL A 136 6.67 -24.63 -6.96
N VAL A 137 7.58 -23.99 -6.22
CA VAL A 137 7.60 -23.96 -4.75
C VAL A 137 7.01 -22.60 -4.35
N PRO A 138 5.75 -22.55 -3.90
CA PRO A 138 4.99 -21.31 -3.77
C PRO A 138 5.33 -20.58 -2.47
N CYS A 139 6.55 -20.06 -2.35
CA CYS A 139 7.01 -19.33 -1.18
C CYS A 139 6.20 -18.05 -0.91
N HIS A 140 5.45 -17.54 -1.90
CA HIS A 140 4.51 -16.44 -1.72
C HIS A 140 3.29 -16.82 -0.85
N ARG A 141 2.90 -18.10 -0.81
CA ARG A 141 1.83 -18.64 0.04
C ARG A 141 2.22 -18.81 1.51
N VAL A 142 3.50 -18.62 1.85
CA VAL A 142 4.02 -18.77 3.21
C VAL A 142 4.15 -17.42 3.88
N LEU A 143 3.46 -17.21 4.99
CA LEU A 143 3.36 -15.93 5.69
C LEU A 143 4.13 -15.95 7.02
N ALA A 144 4.41 -14.78 7.57
CA ALA A 144 4.77 -14.63 8.97
C ALA A 144 3.58 -14.96 9.88
N ALA A 145 3.87 -15.20 11.17
CA ALA A 145 2.84 -15.43 12.18
C ALA A 145 1.79 -14.29 12.17
N GLY A 146 0.53 -14.66 12.36
CA GLY A 146 -0.60 -13.71 12.32
C GLY A 146 -0.97 -13.22 10.92
N GLY A 147 -0.59 -13.94 9.85
CA GLY A 147 -0.99 -13.61 8.47
C GLY A 147 -0.21 -12.48 7.82
N LYS A 148 0.89 -12.01 8.44
CA LYS A 148 1.76 -10.96 7.87
C LYS A 148 2.51 -11.50 6.65
N ALA A 149 2.70 -10.72 5.59
CA ALA A 149 3.37 -11.22 4.38
C ALA A 149 4.80 -11.77 4.62
N GLY A 150 5.54 -11.22 5.60
CA GLY A 150 6.97 -11.52 5.75
C GLY A 150 7.78 -11.01 4.55
N GLY A 151 9.05 -11.43 4.42
CA GLY A 151 9.90 -11.04 3.28
C GLY A 151 9.57 -11.79 1.98
N PHE A 152 10.01 -11.23 0.85
CA PHE A 152 9.99 -11.89 -0.46
C PHE A 152 11.20 -11.47 -1.29
N SER A 153 11.94 -12.44 -1.83
CA SER A 153 13.22 -12.19 -2.50
C SER A 153 13.12 -11.75 -3.96
N ALA A 154 11.92 -11.77 -4.54
CA ALA A 154 11.73 -11.37 -5.94
C ALA A 154 11.75 -9.85 -6.10
N ASN A 155 11.97 -9.38 -7.33
CA ASN A 155 11.79 -7.98 -7.69
C ASN A 155 10.39 -7.50 -7.28
N GLY A 156 10.30 -6.29 -6.71
CA GLY A 156 9.08 -5.75 -6.09
C GLY A 156 8.74 -6.32 -4.71
N GLY A 157 9.54 -7.24 -4.15
CA GLY A 157 9.48 -7.66 -2.76
C GLY A 157 8.09 -8.09 -2.29
N ILE A 158 7.67 -7.56 -1.15
CA ILE A 158 6.37 -7.90 -0.52
C ILE A 158 5.20 -7.58 -1.44
N THR A 159 5.28 -6.51 -2.25
CA THR A 159 4.23 -6.13 -3.22
C THR A 159 3.99 -7.23 -4.23
N THR A 160 5.06 -7.83 -4.78
CA THR A 160 4.97 -8.96 -5.70
C THR A 160 4.34 -10.17 -5.01
N LYS A 161 4.71 -10.45 -3.75
CA LYS A 161 4.13 -11.54 -2.96
C LYS A 161 2.62 -11.38 -2.76
N LEU A 162 2.18 -10.18 -2.38
CA LEU A 162 0.75 -9.87 -2.18
C LEU A 162 -0.03 -9.91 -3.49
N ARG A 163 0.57 -9.44 -4.60
CA ARG A 163 -0.03 -9.55 -5.93
C ARG A 163 -0.24 -11.02 -6.34
N LEU A 164 0.75 -11.88 -6.11
CA LEU A 164 0.63 -13.32 -6.38
C LEU A 164 -0.47 -13.97 -5.53
N LEU A 165 -0.54 -13.67 -4.24
CA LEU A 165 -1.62 -14.14 -3.37
C LEU A 165 -3.00 -13.68 -3.86
N SER A 166 -3.10 -12.42 -4.29
CA SER A 166 -4.35 -11.85 -4.80
C SER A 166 -4.78 -12.50 -6.13
N LEU A 167 -3.85 -12.84 -7.02
CA LEU A 167 -4.15 -13.54 -8.27
C LEU A 167 -4.73 -14.94 -8.01
N GLU A 168 -4.29 -15.58 -6.92
CA GLU A 168 -4.77 -16.91 -6.50
C GLU A 168 -6.03 -16.85 -5.61
N GLY A 169 -6.59 -15.67 -5.35
CA GLY A 169 -7.75 -15.51 -4.45
C GLY A 169 -7.44 -15.78 -2.96
N ALA A 170 -6.16 -15.82 -2.57
CA ALA A 170 -5.73 -16.09 -1.19
C ALA A 170 -5.83 -14.84 -0.32
N HIS A 171 -6.78 -14.81 0.62
CA HIS A 171 -6.89 -13.76 1.62
C HIS A 171 -5.92 -14.04 2.78
N ALA A 172 -4.74 -13.42 2.77
CA ALA A 172 -3.88 -13.36 3.96
C ALA A 172 -4.66 -12.68 5.11
N ASN A 173 -4.86 -13.40 6.21
CA ASN A 173 -5.69 -12.94 7.33
C ASN A 173 -5.18 -11.58 7.86
N ARG A 174 -6.01 -10.55 7.67
CA ARG A 174 -5.65 -9.13 7.72
C ARG A 174 -5.61 -8.60 9.15
N ARG A 175 -4.43 -8.64 9.79
CA ARG A 175 -4.07 -7.76 10.91
C ARG A 175 -2.58 -7.41 10.88
N ALA A 176 -2.22 -6.31 10.20
CA ALA A 176 -1.23 -5.30 10.62
C ALA A 176 -0.71 -4.46 9.43
N GLU A 177 -0.88 -3.14 9.57
CA GLU A 177 0.11 -2.10 9.30
C GLU A 177 0.85 -2.17 7.96
N PHE A 178 0.28 -1.46 6.98
CA PHE A 178 0.95 -1.09 5.74
C PHE A 178 1.89 0.09 5.98
N VAL A 179 3.18 -0.08 5.69
CA VAL A 179 4.16 1.00 5.59
C VAL A 179 4.87 0.86 4.24
N ASP A 180 4.39 1.61 3.24
CA ASP A 180 5.08 2.70 2.57
C ASP A 180 4.15 3.29 1.49
N GLY A 181 4.12 4.61 1.30
CA GLY A 181 4.72 5.24 0.11
C GLY A 181 3.85 5.23 -1.15
N ASP A 182 2.86 4.35 -1.22
CA ASP A 182 2.26 3.88 -2.49
C ASP A 182 0.88 4.48 -2.76
N GLY A 183 0.29 5.13 -1.77
CA GLY A 183 -1.10 5.60 -1.84
C GLY A 183 -2.13 4.62 -1.28
N ALA A 184 -1.70 3.50 -0.67
CA ALA A 184 -2.55 2.49 -0.06
C ALA A 184 -2.83 2.78 1.42
N PHE A 185 -4.07 2.51 1.86
CA PHE A 185 -4.51 2.69 3.25
C PHE A 185 -3.81 1.73 4.22
N GLY A 186 -3.60 2.16 5.47
CA GLY A 186 -3.11 1.32 6.57
C GLY A 186 -4.08 0.22 7.02
N PHE A 187 -5.24 0.12 6.37
CA PHE A 187 -6.31 -0.83 6.63
C PHE A 187 -6.89 -1.30 5.30
N ASP A 188 -7.61 -2.42 5.32
CA ASP A 188 -8.31 -2.90 4.15
C ASP A 188 -9.71 -2.27 4.02
N PRO A 189 -10.00 -1.58 2.89
CA PRO A 189 -11.30 -0.99 2.66
C PRO A 189 -12.45 -2.01 2.59
N SER A 190 -12.22 -3.26 2.16
CA SER A 190 -13.32 -4.24 2.08
C SER A 190 -13.86 -4.62 3.46
N VAL A 191 -12.97 -4.89 4.42
CA VAL A 191 -13.32 -5.13 5.83
C VAL A 191 -14.01 -3.92 6.44
N ALA A 192 -13.52 -2.71 6.13
CA ALA A 192 -14.17 -1.48 6.59
C ALA A 192 -15.59 -1.36 6.06
N ILE A 193 -15.81 -1.62 4.77
CA ILE A 193 -17.14 -1.59 4.14
C ILE A 193 -18.08 -2.63 4.78
N GLU A 194 -17.63 -3.87 4.95
CA GLU A 194 -18.41 -4.93 5.61
C GLU A 194 -18.80 -4.55 7.04
N HIS A 195 -17.84 -4.02 7.81
CA HIS A 195 -18.09 -3.52 9.15
C HIS A 195 -19.15 -2.40 9.14
N LEU A 196 -19.00 -1.41 8.27
CA LEU A 196 -19.96 -0.31 8.16
C LEU A 196 -21.35 -0.77 7.75
N ARG A 197 -21.44 -1.75 6.84
CA ARG A 197 -22.70 -2.36 6.42
C ARG A 197 -23.40 -3.06 7.60
N ALA A 198 -22.66 -3.78 8.43
CA ALA A 198 -23.20 -4.44 9.61
C ALA A 198 -23.59 -3.44 10.73
N SER A 199 -22.83 -2.36 10.90
CA SER A 199 -23.02 -1.41 12.00
C SER A 199 -24.13 -0.38 11.77
N ASP A 200 -24.46 -0.04 10.52
CA ASP A 200 -25.50 0.96 10.22
C ASP A 200 -26.21 0.72 8.89
N ALA A 201 -27.48 0.30 8.95
CA ALA A 201 -28.29 0.00 7.77
C ALA A 201 -28.48 1.20 6.81
N ALA A 202 -28.46 2.44 7.31
CA ALA A 202 -28.54 3.60 6.43
C ALA A 202 -27.22 3.84 5.67
N LEU A 203 -26.09 3.56 6.32
CA LEU A 203 -24.79 3.60 5.67
C LEU A 203 -24.63 2.45 4.66
N ALA A 204 -25.18 1.27 4.95
CA ALA A 204 -25.24 0.15 4.00
C ALA A 204 -25.97 0.54 2.70
N ARG A 205 -27.15 1.18 2.81
CA ARG A 205 -27.87 1.70 1.63
C ARG A 205 -27.08 2.76 0.87
N LEU A 206 -26.37 3.64 1.57
CA LEU A 206 -25.52 4.63 0.93
C LEU A 206 -24.35 3.98 0.18
N ILE A 207 -23.73 2.95 0.77
CA ILE A 207 -22.66 2.18 0.15
C ILE A 207 -23.15 1.57 -1.16
N ASP A 208 -24.35 0.99 -1.17
CA ASP A 208 -24.94 0.41 -2.38
C ASP A 208 -25.23 1.46 -3.46
N ALA A 209 -25.73 2.63 -3.06
CA ALA A 209 -26.01 3.73 -3.98
C ALA A 209 -24.74 4.37 -4.59
N VAL A 210 -23.66 4.46 -3.80
CA VAL A 210 -22.38 5.06 -4.23
C VAL A 210 -21.52 4.07 -5.02
N GLY A 211 -21.55 2.79 -4.64
CA GLY A 211 -20.73 1.75 -5.25
C GLY A 211 -19.31 1.65 -4.66
N PRO A 212 -18.34 1.15 -5.45
CA PRO A 212 -17.01 0.79 -4.94
C PRO A 212 -16.27 1.95 -4.27
N PHE A 213 -15.59 1.66 -3.17
CA PHE A 213 -14.69 2.60 -2.51
C PHE A 213 -13.46 2.87 -3.38
N ARG A 214 -13.24 4.14 -3.73
CA ARG A 214 -12.19 4.58 -4.69
C ARG A 214 -11.32 5.71 -4.17
N MET A 215 -11.27 5.93 -2.84
CA MET A 215 -10.39 6.96 -2.29
C MET A 215 -8.92 6.63 -2.58
N GLN A 216 -8.13 7.66 -2.89
CA GLN A 216 -6.71 7.54 -3.16
C GLN A 216 -5.96 8.46 -2.20
N LEU A 217 -4.90 7.96 -1.56
CA LEU A 217 -4.03 8.80 -0.76
C LEU A 217 -3.11 9.61 -1.67
N LYS A 218 -2.88 10.87 -1.30
CA LYS A 218 -2.00 11.74 -2.05
C LYS A 218 -0.58 11.65 -1.48
N LYS A 219 0.39 11.32 -2.34
CA LYS A 219 1.82 11.33 -1.98
C LYS A 219 2.25 12.69 -1.44
N THR A 220 3.25 12.69 -0.56
CA THR A 220 3.77 13.89 0.08
C THR A 220 5.27 13.80 0.33
N SER A 221 5.97 14.94 0.20
CA SER A 221 7.39 15.09 0.53
C SER A 221 7.66 15.35 2.02
N GLY A 222 6.64 15.65 2.84
CA GLY A 222 6.79 15.88 4.28
C GLY A 222 5.62 16.64 4.91
N ILE A 223 5.51 16.59 6.25
CA ILE A 223 4.43 17.27 6.99
C ILE A 223 4.45 18.77 6.80
N PHE A 224 5.63 19.39 6.77
CA PHE A 224 5.78 20.81 6.47
C PHE A 224 5.16 21.18 5.11
N ALA A 225 5.52 20.45 4.04
CA ALA A 225 5.04 20.74 2.70
C ALA A 225 3.51 20.60 2.61
N MET A 226 2.93 19.63 3.33
CA MET A 226 1.48 19.39 3.37
C MET A 226 0.74 20.53 4.06
N LEU A 227 1.23 20.96 5.21
CA LEU A 227 0.63 22.07 5.95
C LEU A 227 0.79 23.38 5.19
N ALA A 228 1.94 23.59 4.53
CA ALA A 228 2.17 24.73 3.67
C ALA A 228 1.17 24.75 2.49
N GLU A 229 1.00 23.63 1.79
CA GLU A 229 -0.01 23.49 0.73
C GLU A 229 -1.42 23.79 1.28
N ALA A 230 -1.78 23.20 2.42
CA ALA A 230 -3.08 23.42 3.04
C ALA A 230 -3.35 24.90 3.35
N ILE A 231 -2.38 25.61 3.94
CA ILE A 231 -2.48 27.06 4.22
C ILE A 231 -2.72 27.85 2.94
N VAL A 232 -2.01 27.51 1.85
CA VAL A 232 -2.19 28.20 0.56
C VAL A 232 -3.57 27.92 -0.03
N TYR A 233 -4.11 26.72 0.12
CA TYR A 233 -5.40 26.31 -0.44
C TYR A 233 -6.63 26.84 0.30
N GLN A 234 -6.50 27.31 1.54
CA GLN A 234 -7.61 27.83 2.32
C GLN A 234 -8.36 28.97 1.60
N GLN A 235 -9.69 28.92 1.65
CA GLN A 235 -10.60 29.97 1.17
C GLN A 235 -10.39 30.37 -0.31
N LEU A 236 -9.89 29.45 -1.13
CA LEU A 236 -9.67 29.64 -2.56
C LEU A 236 -10.28 28.48 -3.37
N THR A 237 -10.54 28.74 -4.64
CA THR A 237 -10.80 27.66 -5.60
C THR A 237 -9.53 26.84 -5.82
N ALA A 238 -9.68 25.54 -6.14
CA ALA A 238 -8.54 24.65 -6.36
C ALA A 238 -7.58 25.18 -7.44
N LYS A 239 -8.10 25.80 -8.51
CA LYS A 239 -7.29 26.37 -9.61
C LYS A 239 -6.48 27.59 -9.13
N ALA A 240 -7.10 28.49 -8.37
CA ALA A 240 -6.42 29.68 -7.85
C ALA A 240 -5.32 29.29 -6.84
N ALA A 241 -5.64 28.39 -5.93
CA ALA A 241 -4.68 27.87 -4.95
C ALA A 241 -3.49 27.16 -5.61
N ALA A 242 -3.75 26.27 -6.58
CA ALA A 242 -2.69 25.58 -7.33
C ALA A 242 -1.76 26.56 -8.04
N THR A 243 -2.32 27.62 -8.63
CA THR A 243 -1.54 28.67 -9.30
C THR A 243 -0.61 29.39 -8.32
N ILE A 244 -1.14 29.81 -7.16
CA ILE A 244 -0.34 30.50 -6.13
C ILE A 244 0.73 29.56 -5.57
N PHE A 245 0.37 28.32 -5.25
CA PHE A 245 1.31 27.35 -4.71
C PHE A 245 2.44 27.03 -5.68
N ALA A 246 2.13 26.85 -6.98
CA ALA A 246 3.14 26.65 -8.01
C ALA A 246 4.11 27.84 -8.12
N ARG A 247 3.60 29.08 -8.06
CA ARG A 247 4.44 30.29 -8.03
C ARG A 247 5.33 30.35 -6.80
N VAL A 248 4.83 29.97 -5.62
CA VAL A 248 5.63 29.87 -4.39
C VAL A 248 6.72 28.82 -4.54
N CYS A 249 6.40 27.62 -5.05
CA CYS A 249 7.39 26.56 -5.30
C CYS A 249 8.47 27.00 -6.30
N ALA A 250 8.11 27.76 -7.33
CA ALA A 250 9.02 28.28 -8.34
C ALA A 250 10.06 29.29 -7.78
N LEU A 251 9.86 29.81 -6.57
CA LEU A 251 10.85 30.66 -5.88
C LEU A 251 12.06 29.85 -5.36
N PHE A 252 12.00 28.51 -5.39
CA PHE A 252 13.02 27.64 -4.80
C PHE A 252 13.69 26.73 -5.85
N PRO A 253 14.99 26.44 -5.72
CA PRO A 253 15.63 25.38 -6.48
C PRO A 253 14.94 24.04 -6.23
N ARG A 254 14.77 23.25 -7.30
CA ARG A 254 14.01 21.99 -7.33
C ARG A 254 12.55 22.17 -6.91
N ALA A 255 11.83 23.04 -7.62
CA ALA A 255 10.42 23.37 -7.36
C ALA A 255 9.49 22.14 -7.21
N HIS A 256 9.81 21.01 -7.84
CA HIS A 256 9.05 19.76 -7.72
C HIS A 256 9.11 19.11 -6.33
N GLU A 257 10.12 19.41 -5.51
CA GLU A 257 10.25 18.89 -4.13
C GLU A 257 9.38 19.69 -3.12
N GLY A 258 8.94 20.90 -3.51
CA GLY A 258 8.15 21.80 -2.68
C GLY A 258 8.98 22.68 -1.72
N PRO A 259 8.32 23.57 -0.94
CA PRO A 259 9.01 24.42 0.03
C PRO A 259 9.50 23.60 1.23
N THR A 260 10.67 23.95 1.76
CA THR A 260 11.18 23.44 3.05
C THR A 260 11.15 24.55 4.10
N ALA A 261 11.16 24.19 5.38
CA ALA A 261 11.17 25.16 6.47
C ALA A 261 12.36 26.12 6.37
N GLU A 262 13.56 25.58 6.15
CA GLU A 262 14.80 26.36 5.98
C GLU A 262 14.69 27.37 4.82
N LYS A 263 14.23 26.92 3.65
CA LYS A 263 14.05 27.79 2.48
C LYS A 263 12.98 28.86 2.74
N MET A 264 11.89 28.50 3.41
CA MET A 264 10.80 29.40 3.77
C MET A 264 11.22 30.44 4.81
N LEU A 265 12.21 30.16 5.68
CA LEU A 265 12.78 31.13 6.60
C LEU A 265 13.71 32.13 5.90
N ARG A 266 14.48 31.70 4.89
CA ARG A 266 15.48 32.54 4.20
C ARG A 266 14.92 33.47 3.13
N ILE A 267 13.84 33.10 2.45
CA ILE A 267 13.25 33.95 1.40
C ILE A 267 12.63 35.22 2.00
N SER A 268 12.55 36.31 1.24
CA SER A 268 11.94 37.56 1.73
C SER A 268 10.40 37.55 1.63
N ASP A 269 9.74 38.32 2.51
CA ASP A 269 8.28 38.44 2.52
C ASP A 269 7.75 39.07 1.24
N GLU A 270 8.47 40.02 0.64
CA GLU A 270 8.09 40.67 -0.62
C GLU A 270 7.98 39.66 -1.75
N LYS A 271 8.93 38.73 -1.87
CA LYS A 271 8.92 37.68 -2.89
C LYS A 271 7.73 36.73 -2.71
N LEU A 272 7.46 36.32 -1.47
CA LEU A 272 6.32 35.46 -1.14
C LEU A 272 4.98 36.16 -1.42
N ARG A 273 4.88 37.46 -1.14
CA ARG A 273 3.72 38.30 -1.45
C ARG A 273 3.54 38.47 -2.96
N ALA A 274 4.61 38.70 -3.71
CA ALA A 274 4.60 38.81 -5.16
C ALA A 274 4.15 37.50 -5.85
N ALA A 275 4.39 36.34 -5.23
CA ALA A 275 3.87 35.05 -5.70
C ALA A 275 2.34 34.89 -5.51
N GLY A 276 1.68 35.81 -4.80
CA GLY A 276 0.23 35.84 -4.64
C GLY A 276 -0.28 35.44 -3.26
N LEU A 277 0.59 35.25 -2.27
CA LEU A 277 0.18 34.95 -0.89
C LEU A 277 -0.49 36.16 -0.24
N SER A 278 -1.60 35.97 0.47
CA SER A 278 -2.18 37.01 1.34
C SER A 278 -1.29 37.26 2.56
N ARG A 279 -1.46 38.41 3.25
CA ARG A 279 -0.73 38.69 4.50
C ARG A 279 -0.99 37.63 5.57
N ALA A 280 -2.23 37.16 5.70
CA ALA A 280 -2.59 36.11 6.65
C ALA A 280 -1.88 34.78 6.35
N LYS A 281 -1.84 34.36 5.07
CA LYS A 281 -1.18 33.12 4.63
C LYS A 281 0.34 33.20 4.77
N LEU A 282 0.93 34.36 4.46
CA LEU A 282 2.35 34.64 4.71
C LEU A 282 2.69 34.42 6.20
N LEU A 283 1.94 35.04 7.11
CA LEU A 283 2.18 34.93 8.54
C LEU A 283 2.01 33.49 9.05
N ALA A 284 1.04 32.75 8.53
CA ALA A 284 0.85 31.33 8.83
C ALA A 284 2.03 30.46 8.34
N LEU A 285 2.51 30.69 7.12
CA LEU A 285 3.68 29.97 6.57
C LEU A 285 4.97 30.28 7.34
N ARG A 286 5.16 31.54 7.77
CA ARG A 286 6.30 31.93 8.62
C ARG A 286 6.23 31.26 9.98
N ASP A 287 5.03 31.18 10.56
CA ASP A 287 4.83 30.47 11.83
C ASP A 287 5.15 28.98 11.72
N LEU A 288 4.60 28.33 10.69
CA LEU A 288 4.89 26.93 10.38
C LEU A 288 6.39 26.69 10.17
N ALA A 289 7.08 27.57 9.45
CA ALA A 289 8.51 27.42 9.18
C ALA A 289 9.37 27.60 10.45
N ARG A 290 9.02 28.55 11.32
CA ARG A 290 9.69 28.73 12.63
C ARG A 290 9.53 27.50 13.51
N ARG A 291 8.30 27.02 13.68
CA ARG A 291 8.00 25.81 14.49
C ARG A 291 8.68 24.57 13.94
N ALA A 292 8.70 24.40 12.61
CA ALA A 292 9.39 23.28 11.98
C ALA A 292 10.92 23.36 12.17
N GLY A 293 11.51 24.55 12.06
CA GLY A 293 12.93 24.78 12.36
C GLY A 293 13.30 24.54 13.83
N GLY A 294 12.35 24.76 14.74
CA GLY A 294 12.49 24.47 16.18
C GLY A 294 12.19 23.02 16.58
N GLY A 295 11.85 22.14 15.63
CA GLY A 295 11.53 20.73 15.92
C GLY A 295 10.14 20.49 16.51
N GLU A 296 9.26 21.50 16.54
CA GLU A 296 7.88 21.35 17.05
C GLU A 296 6.95 20.64 16.06
N ILE A 297 7.29 20.66 14.77
CA ILE A 297 6.52 19.97 13.73
C ILE A 297 7.08 18.57 13.52
N PRO A 298 6.27 17.51 13.77
CA PRO A 298 6.74 16.14 13.63
C PRO A 298 7.07 15.78 12.17
N THR A 299 8.11 14.98 12.00
CA THR A 299 8.47 14.33 10.74
C THR A 299 7.46 13.25 10.36
N LEU A 300 7.41 12.85 9.09
CA LEU A 300 6.52 11.76 8.62
C LEU A 300 6.72 10.46 9.40
N THR A 301 7.93 10.16 9.84
CA THR A 301 8.23 8.97 10.65
C THR A 301 7.64 9.07 12.05
N GLU A 302 7.67 10.24 12.66
CA GLU A 302 7.13 10.48 14.00
C GLU A 302 5.61 10.45 14.00
N VAL A 303 4.95 11.21 13.10
CA VAL A 303 3.47 11.22 13.03
C VAL A 303 2.88 9.83 12.80
N ARG A 304 3.57 8.92 12.09
CA ARG A 304 3.10 7.54 11.91
C ARG A 304 2.90 6.79 13.24
N ARG A 305 3.73 7.11 14.25
CA ARG A 305 3.71 6.50 15.59
C ARG A 305 2.90 7.29 16.61
N MET A 306 2.37 8.45 16.23
CA MET A 306 1.57 9.29 17.11
C MET A 306 0.09 8.92 17.00
N GLU A 307 -0.60 9.02 18.13
CA GLU A 307 -2.07 8.97 18.18
C GLU A 307 -2.67 10.18 17.48
N ASP A 308 -3.81 9.98 16.81
CA ASP A 308 -4.44 11.01 15.97
C ASP A 308 -4.73 12.30 16.74
N GLU A 309 -5.20 12.19 17.97
CA GLU A 309 -5.49 13.35 18.84
C GLU A 309 -4.23 14.12 19.25
N ALA A 310 -3.10 13.44 19.45
CA ALA A 310 -1.82 14.10 19.73
C ALA A 310 -1.31 14.86 18.48
N ILE A 311 -1.59 14.34 17.27
CA ILE A 311 -1.27 15.03 16.02
C ILE A 311 -2.14 16.27 15.87
N VAL A 312 -3.44 16.18 16.16
CA VAL A 312 -4.36 17.32 16.12
C VAL A 312 -3.91 18.40 17.10
N GLU A 313 -3.70 18.06 18.37
CA GLU A 313 -3.28 19.03 19.39
C GLU A 313 -2.00 19.77 18.98
N ARG A 314 -0.99 19.03 18.53
CA ARG A 314 0.30 19.60 18.13
C ARG A 314 0.19 20.49 16.89
N LEU A 315 -0.49 20.03 15.85
CA LEU A 315 -0.54 20.77 14.58
C LEU A 315 -1.51 21.96 14.61
N THR A 316 -2.50 21.96 15.50
CA THR A 316 -3.41 23.11 15.69
C THR A 316 -2.76 24.30 16.40
N GLN A 317 -1.56 24.14 16.97
CA GLN A 317 -0.77 25.26 17.50
C GLN A 317 -0.23 26.17 16.38
N VAL A 318 -0.17 25.66 15.14
CA VAL A 318 0.29 26.44 13.99
C VAL A 318 -0.77 27.45 13.60
N ARG A 319 -0.36 28.72 13.45
CA ARG A 319 -1.27 29.79 13.02
C ARG A 319 -1.99 29.41 11.73
N GLY A 320 -3.32 29.47 11.76
CA GLY A 320 -4.16 29.20 10.60
C GLY A 320 -4.40 27.72 10.31
N ILE A 321 -3.92 26.79 11.15
CA ILE A 321 -4.25 25.36 11.06
C ILE A 321 -5.29 25.03 12.13
N GLY A 322 -6.50 24.65 11.70
CA GLY A 322 -7.56 24.15 12.58
C GLY A 322 -7.67 22.63 12.55
N ARG A 323 -8.44 22.05 13.48
CA ARG A 323 -8.72 20.60 13.59
C ARG A 323 -9.09 19.98 12.24
N TRP A 324 -10.05 20.59 11.52
CA TRP A 324 -10.47 20.14 10.20
C TRP A 324 -9.30 19.95 9.22
N THR A 325 -8.32 20.87 9.22
CA THR A 325 -7.15 20.77 8.33
C THR A 325 -6.30 19.56 8.68
N VAL A 326 -6.13 19.28 9.98
CA VAL A 326 -5.39 18.10 10.45
C VAL A 326 -6.16 16.83 10.13
N GLU A 327 -7.49 16.80 10.30
CA GLU A 327 -8.32 15.64 9.96
C GLU A 327 -8.24 15.31 8.45
N MET A 328 -8.23 16.32 7.58
CA MET A 328 -8.01 16.10 6.15
C MET A 328 -6.64 15.52 5.86
N LEU A 329 -5.61 15.93 6.61
CA LEU A 329 -4.26 15.35 6.53
C LEU A 329 -4.28 13.88 6.98
N LEU A 330 -4.91 13.58 8.11
CA LEU A 330 -5.00 12.22 8.63
C LEU A 330 -5.69 11.29 7.62
N ILE A 331 -6.77 11.75 6.97
CA ILE A 331 -7.52 10.98 5.98
C ILE A 331 -6.76 10.83 4.65
N PHE A 332 -6.41 11.93 3.99
CA PHE A 332 -5.99 11.90 2.58
C PHE A 332 -4.49 11.72 2.38
N ARG A 333 -3.70 11.82 3.44
CA ARG A 333 -2.24 11.77 3.37
C ARG A 333 -1.66 10.67 4.23
N LEU A 334 -2.15 10.53 5.47
CA LEU A 334 -1.70 9.47 6.37
C LEU A 334 -2.55 8.19 6.28
N GLY A 335 -3.75 8.27 5.68
CA GLY A 335 -4.63 7.11 5.53
C GLY A 335 -5.08 6.50 6.85
N ARG A 336 -5.26 7.33 7.89
CA ARG A 336 -5.78 6.90 9.18
C ARG A 336 -7.19 6.33 9.01
N PRO A 337 -7.51 5.19 9.65
CA PRO A 337 -8.78 4.50 9.45
C PRO A 337 -9.96 5.15 10.17
N ASP A 338 -9.72 5.85 11.28
CA ASP A 338 -10.75 6.19 12.26
C ASP A 338 -10.99 7.70 12.46
N VAL A 339 -11.00 8.47 11.36
CA VAL A 339 -11.23 9.92 11.41
C VAL A 339 -12.63 10.26 10.91
N LEU A 340 -13.39 11.00 11.73
CA LEU A 340 -14.70 11.57 11.38
C LEU A 340 -14.66 13.09 11.56
N PRO A 341 -14.52 13.88 10.48
CA PRO A 341 -14.51 15.34 10.55
C PRO A 341 -15.95 15.86 10.75
N ALA A 342 -16.43 15.85 11.99
CA ALA A 342 -17.83 16.15 12.30
C ALA A 342 -18.21 17.62 12.03
N ASP A 343 -17.23 18.53 12.04
CA ASP A 343 -17.40 19.94 11.69
C ASP A 343 -17.41 20.19 10.18
N ASP A 344 -17.01 19.21 9.36
CA ASP A 344 -16.99 19.36 7.91
C ASP A 344 -18.42 19.49 7.36
N TYR A 345 -18.66 20.58 6.63
CA TYR A 345 -19.97 20.84 6.03
C TYR A 345 -20.40 19.71 5.08
N GLY A 346 -19.46 19.17 4.29
CA GLY A 346 -19.73 18.07 3.37
C GLY A 346 -20.16 16.79 4.09
N ILE A 347 -19.50 16.44 5.19
CA ILE A 347 -19.87 15.33 6.07
C ILE A 347 -21.26 15.55 6.66
N ARG A 348 -21.53 16.72 7.24
CA ARG A 348 -22.83 17.03 7.85
C ARG A 348 -23.95 17.00 6.82
N LYS A 349 -23.71 17.54 5.62
CA LYS A 349 -24.68 17.52 4.51
C LYS A 349 -24.90 16.10 3.98
N GLY A 350 -23.83 15.34 3.80
CA GLY A 350 -23.87 13.93 3.42
C GLY A 350 -24.63 13.07 4.43
N PHE A 351 -24.43 13.34 5.72
CA PHE A 351 -25.19 12.73 6.80
C PHE A 351 -26.67 13.08 6.71
N ALA A 352 -27.01 14.35 6.51
CA ALA A 352 -28.41 14.74 6.35
C ALA A 352 -29.10 13.98 5.21
N ILE A 353 -28.40 13.79 4.08
CA ILE A 353 -28.89 13.02 2.93
C ILE A 353 -29.04 11.53 3.30
N ALA A 354 -27.98 10.89 3.78
CA ALA A 354 -27.94 9.46 4.07
C ALA A 354 -28.98 9.03 5.14
N PHE A 355 -29.21 9.91 6.11
CA PHE A 355 -30.11 9.66 7.25
C PHE A 355 -31.43 10.41 7.15
N LYS A 356 -31.76 10.97 5.98
CA LYS A 356 -33.03 11.67 5.67
C LYS A 356 -33.39 12.75 6.70
N LYS A 357 -32.42 13.56 7.11
CA LYS A 357 -32.63 14.70 8.02
C LYS A 357 -33.07 15.93 7.23
N ARG A 358 -34.08 16.63 7.76
CA ARG A 358 -34.59 17.89 7.18
C ARG A 358 -33.57 19.03 7.33
N GLU A 359 -32.87 19.05 8.47
CA GLU A 359 -31.90 20.08 8.81
C GLU A 359 -30.47 19.53 8.83
N LEU A 360 -29.51 20.44 8.75
CA LEU A 360 -28.10 20.10 8.86
C LEU A 360 -27.79 19.68 10.30
N PRO A 361 -27.44 18.40 10.57
CA PRO A 361 -27.23 17.90 11.92
C PRO A 361 -26.09 18.64 12.62
N ALA A 362 -26.17 18.83 13.94
CA ALA A 362 -25.05 19.39 14.70
C ALA A 362 -23.87 18.40 14.74
N PRO A 363 -22.61 18.86 14.86
CA PRO A 363 -21.43 17.98 14.93
C PRO A 363 -21.58 16.85 15.96
N ARG A 364 -22.08 17.17 17.16
CA ARG A 364 -22.37 16.20 18.23
C ARG A 364 -23.31 15.05 17.81
N ASP A 365 -24.25 15.30 16.91
CA ASP A 365 -25.20 14.28 16.44
C ASP A 365 -24.53 13.34 15.43
N VAL A 366 -23.64 13.90 14.60
CA VAL A 366 -22.81 13.15 13.67
C VAL A 366 -21.82 12.27 14.44
N GLU A 367 -21.16 12.81 15.47
CA GLU A 367 -20.23 12.06 16.34
C GLU A 367 -20.93 10.92 17.10
N ARG A 368 -22.09 11.21 17.72
CA ARG A 368 -22.83 10.23 18.51
C ARG A 368 -23.19 9.00 17.67
N ARG A 369 -23.66 9.20 16.44
CA ARG A 369 -23.95 8.08 15.53
C ARG A 369 -22.67 7.47 14.96
N GLY A 370 -21.69 8.31 14.65
CA GLY A 370 -20.39 7.92 14.12
C GLY A 370 -19.56 7.01 15.03
N ALA A 371 -19.86 6.99 16.33
CA ALA A 371 -19.28 6.02 17.28
C ALA A 371 -19.49 4.56 16.84
N ARG A 372 -20.59 4.26 16.13
CA ARG A 372 -20.90 2.91 15.60
C ARG A 372 -19.99 2.48 14.45
N TRP A 373 -19.30 3.43 13.82
CA TRP A 373 -18.49 3.20 12.61
C TRP A 373 -17.01 2.96 12.96
N LYS A 374 -16.65 3.04 14.24
CA LYS A 374 -15.28 2.75 14.70
C LYS A 374 -14.94 1.27 14.44
N PRO A 375 -13.72 0.95 13.95
CA PRO A 375 -12.57 1.85 13.80
C PRO A 375 -12.40 2.39 12.37
N TYR A 376 -13.46 2.45 11.55
CA TYR A 376 -13.39 2.77 10.12
C TYR A 376 -14.16 4.03 9.73
N ARG A 377 -14.19 5.01 10.63
CA ARG A 377 -14.89 6.29 10.41
C ARG A 377 -14.45 7.02 9.14
N THR A 378 -13.20 6.87 8.71
CA THR A 378 -12.70 7.49 7.47
C THR A 378 -13.39 6.94 6.21
N VAL A 379 -13.72 5.66 6.17
CA VAL A 379 -14.48 5.08 5.05
C VAL A 379 -15.91 5.60 5.06
N ALA A 380 -16.54 5.70 6.23
CA ALA A 380 -17.86 6.31 6.36
C ALA A 380 -17.84 7.77 5.88
N SER A 381 -16.85 8.55 6.27
CA SER A 381 -16.66 9.93 5.82
C SER A 381 -16.58 10.04 4.31
N TRP A 382 -15.85 9.14 3.65
CA TRP A 382 -15.79 9.11 2.18
C TRP A 382 -17.17 8.89 1.54
N TYR A 383 -17.94 7.92 2.01
CA TYR A 383 -19.29 7.66 1.51
C TYR A 383 -20.22 8.86 1.76
N LEU A 384 -20.12 9.53 2.92
CA LEU A 384 -20.90 10.73 3.22
C LEU A 384 -20.59 11.87 2.24
N TRP A 385 -19.31 12.10 1.89
CA TRP A 385 -18.98 13.08 0.84
C TRP A 385 -19.58 12.70 -0.52
N ARG A 386 -19.58 11.41 -0.89
CA ARG A 386 -20.20 10.93 -2.13
C ARG A 386 -21.71 11.10 -2.13
N ALA A 387 -22.39 11.03 -0.98
CA ALA A 387 -23.82 11.31 -0.89
C ALA A 387 -24.17 12.72 -1.39
N VAL A 388 -23.33 13.71 -1.08
CA VAL A 388 -23.50 15.09 -1.55
C VAL A 388 -23.33 15.20 -3.07
N GLU A 389 -22.42 14.43 -3.65
CA GLU A 389 -22.19 14.41 -5.10
C GLU A 389 -23.33 13.70 -5.85
N LEU A 390 -23.84 12.60 -5.31
CA LEU A 390 -24.98 11.90 -5.87
C LEU A 390 -26.25 12.77 -5.86
N ALA A 391 -26.50 13.52 -4.79
CA ALA A 391 -27.67 14.39 -4.68
C ALA A 391 -27.62 15.64 -5.58
N LYS A 392 -26.48 15.91 -6.24
CA LYS A 392 -26.33 16.98 -7.25
C LYS A 392 -26.62 16.50 -8.67
N LYS A 393 -26.66 15.19 -8.89
CA LYS A 393 -27.09 14.56 -10.14
C LYS A 393 -28.58 14.28 -10.05
#